data_AF-A0A7S2GMQ7-F1
#
_entry.id   AF-A0A7S2GMQ7-F1
#
_cell.length_a   1.000
_cell.length_b   1.000
_cell.length_c   1.000
_cell.angle_alpha   90.00
_cell.angle_beta   90.00
_cell.angle_gamma   90.00
#
_symmetry.space_group_name_H-M   'P 1'
#
loop_
_entity.id
_entity.type
_entity.pdbx_description
1 polymer ?
#
loop_
_entity_poly.entity_id
_entity_poly.type
_entity_poly.pdbx_seq_one_letter_code
_entity_poly.pdbx_strand_id
1 'polypeptide(L)'
;ADYGTTAEWLVAPFKYDKPLTDAITDVKNVIAAYPPGQRGIDGGGFKLVDEKSDGKTGYLYVLFESRRKGFVDDVEFALGDGVANVRTSSRLGYLDLGVNAKRLN
;
A
#
# COMPACT_ATOMS: atom_id res chain seq x y z
N ALA A 1 22.45 -8.25 8.69
CA ALA A 1 22.14 -7.83 7.32
C ALA A 1 22.21 -6.30 7.31
N ASP A 2 22.89 -5.73 6.33
CA ASP A 2 22.93 -4.30 6.10
C ASP A 2 21.60 -3.92 5.44
N TYR A 3 20.70 -3.28 6.19
CA TYR A 3 19.32 -3.00 5.76
C TYR A 3 19.21 -1.70 4.94
N GLY A 4 20.34 -1.11 4.50
CA GLY A 4 20.33 0.20 3.85
C GLY A 4 19.99 1.33 4.83
N THR A 5 20.00 2.57 4.35
CA THR A 5 19.64 3.72 5.19
C THR A 5 18.13 3.91 5.17
N THR A 6 17.53 4.32 6.29
CA THR A 6 16.08 4.58 6.43
C THR A 6 15.52 5.54 5.37
N ALA A 7 16.37 6.36 4.75
CA ALA A 7 16.01 7.27 3.66
C ALA A 7 15.58 6.56 2.37
N GLU A 8 16.11 5.37 2.07
CA GLU A 8 15.81 4.64 0.83
C GLU A 8 14.41 4.00 0.82
N TRP A 9 13.81 3.84 2.02
CA TRP A 9 12.54 3.14 2.22
C TRP A 9 11.39 4.12 2.49
N LEU A 10 11.69 5.42 2.56
CA LEU A 10 10.69 6.46 2.73
C LEU A 10 10.02 6.74 1.38
N VAL A 11 8.75 6.38 1.29
CA VAL A 11 7.90 6.79 0.18
C VAL A 11 7.51 8.23 0.40
N ALA A 12 7.92 9.09 -0.54
CA ALA A 12 7.51 10.49 -0.51
C ALA A 12 5.97 10.58 -0.54
N PRO A 13 5.36 11.48 0.26
CA PRO A 13 3.92 11.65 0.23
C PRO A 13 3.44 11.98 -1.18
N PHE A 14 2.48 11.22 -1.68
CA PHE A 14 1.90 11.49 -2.99
C PHE A 14 1.03 12.74 -2.88
N LYS A 15 1.23 13.69 -3.79
CA LYS A 15 0.40 14.89 -3.86
C LYS A 15 -0.68 14.72 -4.90
N TYR A 16 -1.88 15.21 -4.61
CA TYR A 16 -2.99 15.21 -5.55
C TYR A 16 -3.67 16.59 -5.56
N ASP A 17 -4.03 17.05 -6.76
CA ASP A 17 -4.72 18.33 -6.99
C ASP A 17 -6.09 18.05 -7.62
N LYS A 18 -6.92 17.33 -6.88
CA LYS A 18 -8.27 16.91 -7.29
C LYS A 18 -9.16 16.72 -6.06
N PRO A 19 -10.49 16.69 -6.23
CA PRO A 19 -11.39 16.38 -5.13
C PRO A 19 -11.00 15.08 -4.42
N LEU A 20 -11.13 15.05 -3.10
CA LEU A 20 -10.80 13.89 -2.28
C LEU A 20 -11.52 12.61 -2.75
N THR A 21 -12.78 12.74 -3.18
CA THR A 21 -13.59 11.63 -3.73
C THR A 21 -12.92 10.98 -4.94
N ASP A 22 -12.34 11.79 -5.81
CA ASP A 22 -11.71 11.36 -7.03
C ASP A 22 -10.35 10.75 -6.71
N ALA A 23 -9.60 11.33 -5.76
CA ALA A 23 -8.35 10.79 -5.27
C ALA A 23 -8.52 9.40 -4.63
N ILE A 24 -9.55 9.22 -3.78
CA ILE A 24 -9.89 7.92 -3.19
C ILE A 24 -10.26 6.92 -4.29
N THR A 25 -11.05 7.34 -5.27
CA THR A 25 -11.47 6.50 -6.40
C THR A 25 -10.28 6.06 -7.24
N ASP A 26 -9.33 6.95 -7.51
CA ASP A 26 -8.10 6.62 -8.23
C ASP A 26 -7.27 5.58 -7.48
N VAL A 27 -7.09 5.74 -6.17
CA VAL A 27 -6.37 4.74 -5.36
C VAL A 27 -7.06 3.38 -5.46
N LYS A 28 -8.39 3.33 -5.37
CA LYS A 28 -9.16 2.09 -5.52
C LYS A 28 -9.01 1.47 -6.90
N ASN A 29 -9.01 2.29 -7.95
CA ASN A 29 -8.82 1.82 -9.32
C ASN A 29 -7.41 1.26 -9.54
N VAL A 30 -6.38 1.89 -8.98
CA VAL A 30 -5.00 1.40 -9.05
C VAL A 30 -4.87 0.06 -8.34
N ILE A 31 -5.46 -0.08 -7.15
CA ILE A 31 -5.46 -1.35 -6.40
C ILE A 31 -6.24 -2.42 -7.18
N ALA A 32 -7.40 -2.10 -7.74
CA ALA A 32 -8.20 -3.01 -8.55
C ALA A 32 -7.49 -3.47 -9.84
N ALA A 33 -6.73 -2.56 -10.46
CA ALA A 33 -5.97 -2.83 -11.67
C ALA A 33 -4.67 -3.60 -11.40
N TYR A 34 -4.25 -3.73 -10.13
CA TYR A 34 -3.03 -4.44 -9.77
C TYR A 34 -3.17 -5.93 -10.10
N PRO A 35 -2.45 -6.46 -11.11
CA PRO A 35 -2.55 -7.86 -11.50
C PRO A 35 -1.86 -8.72 -10.44
N PRO A 36 -2.58 -9.60 -9.72
CA PRO A 36 -1.96 -10.47 -8.73
C PRO A 36 -0.87 -11.34 -9.35
N GLY A 37 0.28 -11.43 -8.68
CA GLY A 37 1.39 -12.28 -9.11
C GLY A 37 2.44 -11.63 -9.99
N GLN A 38 2.47 -10.29 -10.11
CA GLN A 38 3.62 -9.60 -10.71
C GLN A 38 4.93 -10.09 -10.07
N ARG A 39 5.90 -10.45 -10.92
CA ARG A 39 7.24 -10.96 -10.54
C ARG A 39 7.24 -12.22 -9.66
N GLY A 40 6.11 -12.93 -9.54
CA GLY A 40 5.99 -14.19 -8.79
C GLY A 40 5.88 -14.04 -7.27
N ILE A 41 5.68 -12.82 -6.77
CA ILE A 41 5.70 -12.48 -5.34
C ILE A 41 4.27 -12.47 -4.76
N ASP A 42 3.32 -11.83 -5.46
CA ASP A 42 2.02 -11.40 -4.88
C ASP A 42 0.79 -12.10 -5.47
N GLY A 43 0.88 -13.42 -5.60
CA GLY A 43 -0.17 -14.24 -6.21
C GLY A 43 -1.31 -14.64 -5.28
N GLY A 44 -1.33 -14.20 -4.02
CA GLY A 44 -2.44 -14.42 -3.09
C GLY A 44 -3.60 -13.42 -3.28
N GLY A 45 -3.32 -12.30 -3.97
CA GLY A 45 -4.32 -11.26 -4.26
C GLY A 45 -4.32 -10.15 -3.21
N PHE A 46 -5.39 -9.36 -3.21
CA PHE A 46 -5.58 -8.29 -2.25
C PHE A 46 -7.04 -8.25 -1.77
N LYS A 47 -7.26 -7.65 -0.60
CA LYS A 47 -8.57 -7.48 0.02
C LYS A 47 -8.68 -6.08 0.61
N LEU A 48 -9.65 -5.31 0.16
CA LEU A 48 -10.07 -4.08 0.85
C LEU A 48 -10.72 -4.48 2.18
N VAL A 49 -10.14 -4.02 3.29
CA VAL A 49 -10.62 -4.33 4.65
C VAL A 49 -11.46 -3.21 5.21
N ASP A 50 -11.03 -1.97 5.03
CA ASP A 50 -11.75 -0.80 5.55
C ASP A 50 -11.65 0.38 4.58
N GLU A 51 -12.72 1.17 4.53
CA GLU A 51 -12.84 2.40 3.76
C GLU A 51 -13.64 3.41 4.59
N LYS A 52 -13.00 4.53 4.92
CA LYS A 52 -13.61 5.62 5.68
C LYS A 52 -13.37 6.94 4.96
N SER A 53 -14.38 7.79 4.93
CA SER A 53 -14.25 9.16 4.45
C SER A 53 -15.24 10.05 5.19
N ASP A 54 -14.79 11.22 5.62
CA ASP A 54 -15.63 12.24 6.28
C ASP A 54 -15.86 13.47 5.38
N GLY A 55 -15.44 13.39 4.11
CA GLY A 55 -15.50 14.49 3.14
C GLY A 55 -14.32 15.46 3.18
N LYS A 56 -13.46 15.38 4.20
CA LYS A 56 -12.21 16.16 4.30
C LYS A 56 -10.97 15.27 4.32
N THR A 57 -11.10 14.08 4.90
CA THR A 57 -10.09 13.05 4.97
C THR A 57 -10.65 11.71 4.51
N GLY A 58 -9.77 10.89 3.93
CA GLY A 58 -10.06 9.55 3.45
C GLY A 58 -9.06 8.56 4.02
N TYR A 59 -9.53 7.36 4.31
CA TYR A 59 -8.70 6.27 4.79
C TYR A 59 -9.09 4.97 4.09
N LEU A 60 -8.10 4.30 3.51
CA LEU A 60 -8.27 2.98 2.89
C LEU A 60 -7.29 2.02 3.55
N TYR A 61 -7.78 0.84 3.93
CA TYR A 61 -6.95 -0.22 4.44
C TYR A 61 -7.13 -1.47 3.59
N VAL A 62 -6.03 -1.94 3.03
CA VAL A 62 -5.97 -3.06 2.10
C VAL A 62 -4.95 -4.08 2.58
N LEU A 63 -5.32 -5.35 2.51
CA LEU A 63 -4.43 -6.47 2.74
C LEU A 63 -3.90 -6.99 1.41
N PHE A 64 -2.60 -7.22 1.32
CA PHE A 64 -1.97 -7.93 0.21
C PHE A 64 -1.40 -9.26 0.69
N GLU A 65 -1.63 -10.33 -0.06
CA GLU A 65 -1.13 -11.67 0.27
C GLU A 65 -0.13 -12.18 -0.79
N SER A 66 1.03 -12.62 -0.31
CA SER A 66 2.06 -13.23 -1.16
C SER A 66 1.69 -14.66 -1.61
N ARG A 67 2.11 -15.07 -2.83
CA ARG A 67 1.75 -16.39 -3.41
C ARG A 67 2.38 -17.57 -2.66
N ARG A 68 3.59 -17.36 -2.11
CA ARG A 68 4.41 -18.42 -1.50
C ARG A 68 4.68 -18.06 -0.05
N LYS A 69 3.87 -18.66 0.83
CA LYS A 69 3.98 -18.68 2.30
C LYS A 69 3.64 -17.37 3.03
N GLY A 70 2.34 -17.09 3.18
CA GLY A 70 1.79 -16.54 4.43
C GLY A 70 2.17 -15.12 4.83
N PHE A 71 2.95 -14.39 4.01
CA PHE A 71 3.17 -12.96 4.22
C PHE A 71 1.90 -12.22 3.83
N VAL A 72 1.34 -11.55 4.83
CA VAL A 72 0.19 -10.67 4.73
C VAL A 72 0.68 -9.27 5.07
N ASP A 73 0.63 -8.40 4.07
CA ASP A 73 1.01 -6.99 4.20
C ASP A 73 -0.24 -6.14 4.39
N ASP A 74 -0.23 -5.34 5.45
CA ASP A 74 -1.17 -4.24 5.63
C ASP A 74 -0.68 -3.05 4.82
N VAL A 75 -1.51 -2.53 3.91
CA VAL A 75 -1.28 -1.30 3.18
C VAL A 75 -2.40 -0.34 3.50
N GLU A 76 -2.03 0.81 4.06
CA GLU A 76 -2.96 1.84 4.50
C GLU A 76 -2.67 3.14 3.76
N PHE A 77 -3.72 3.77 3.27
CA PHE A 77 -3.68 5.07 2.62
C PHE A 77 -4.46 6.07 3.46
N ALA A 78 -3.81 7.15 3.87
CA ALA A 78 -4.45 8.29 4.53
C ALA A 78 -4.38 9.51 3.61
N LEU A 79 -5.52 9.95 3.12
CA LEU A 79 -5.67 11.06 2.19
C LEU A 79 -6.28 12.27 2.92
N GLY A 80 -5.70 13.45 2.73
CA GLY A 80 -6.20 14.70 3.28
C GLY A 80 -5.33 15.86 2.83
N ASP A 81 -5.92 17.06 2.73
CA ASP A 81 -5.19 18.31 2.42
C ASP A 81 -4.31 18.24 1.15
N GLY A 82 -4.74 17.49 0.12
CA GLY A 82 -3.99 17.32 -1.12
C GLY A 82 -2.78 16.38 -1.02
N VAL A 83 -2.68 15.64 0.09
CA VAL A 83 -1.59 14.70 0.37
C VAL A 83 -2.15 13.30 0.67
N ALA A 84 -1.59 12.30 0.03
CA ALA A 84 -1.84 10.89 0.30
C ALA A 84 -0.58 10.28 0.94
N ASN A 85 -0.71 9.95 2.22
CA ASN A 85 0.30 9.22 2.97
C ASN A 85 0.05 7.73 2.84
N VAL A 86 1.13 6.95 2.73
CA VAL A 86 1.07 5.50 2.64
C VAL A 86 1.84 4.91 3.81
N ARG A 87 1.22 3.94 4.47
CA ARG A 87 1.87 3.12 5.50
C ARG A 87 1.77 1.67 5.08
N THR A 88 2.86 0.93 5.16
CA THR A 88 2.85 -0.52 4.96
C THR A 88 3.44 -1.24 6.17
N SER A 89 2.87 -2.38 6.53
CA SER A 89 3.30 -3.19 7.67
C SER A 89 3.06 -4.66 7.42
N SER A 90 4.08 -5.50 7.55
CA SER A 90 3.93 -6.96 7.42
C SER A 90 3.45 -7.58 8.73
N ARG A 91 2.39 -8.39 8.72
CA ARG A 91 1.82 -9.05 9.93
C ARG A 91 2.47 -10.37 10.30
N LEU A 92 2.86 -11.16 9.31
CA LEU A 92 3.33 -12.54 9.47
C LEU A 92 4.59 -12.77 8.64
N GLY A 93 5.71 -13.03 9.32
CA GLY A 93 7.00 -13.31 8.69
C GLY A 93 8.18 -12.68 9.44
N TYR A 94 9.17 -13.49 9.80
CA TYR A 94 10.33 -13.07 10.61
C TYR A 94 11.46 -12.41 9.77
N LEU A 95 11.40 -12.52 8.43
CA LEU A 95 12.39 -11.97 7.50
C LEU A 95 11.70 -11.56 6.18
N ASP A 96 11.60 -10.25 5.93
CA ASP A 96 10.95 -9.69 4.72
C ASP A 96 11.92 -9.50 3.53
N LEU A 97 13.23 -9.76 3.67
CA LEU A 97 14.24 -9.66 2.57
C LEU A 97 14.13 -8.41 1.65
N GLY A 98 13.52 -7.31 2.13
CA GLY A 98 13.29 -6.09 1.34
C GLY A 98 12.22 -6.21 0.25
N VAL A 99 11.26 -7.14 0.36
CA VAL A 99 10.14 -7.27 -0.59
C VAL A 99 9.21 -6.06 -0.51
N ASN A 100 8.95 -5.56 0.69
CA ASN A 100 8.08 -4.41 0.90
C ASN A 100 8.66 -3.12 0.26
N ALA A 101 9.99 -2.92 0.30
CA ALA A 101 10.67 -1.81 -0.38
C ALA A 101 10.62 -1.92 -1.92
N LYS A 102 10.65 -3.13 -2.49
CA LYS A 102 10.53 -3.37 -3.94
C LYS A 102 9.10 -3.19 -4.49
N ARG A 103 8.10 -3.06 -3.62
CA ARG A 103 6.70 -2.86 -4.02
C ARG A 103 6.35 -1.38 -4.18
N LEU A 104 7.11 -0.54 -3.49
CA LEU A 104 6.88 0.90 -3.40
C LEU A 104 7.80 1.72 -4.32
N ASN A 105 8.94 1.15 -4.76
CA ASN A 105 9.87 1.68 -5.78
C ASN A 105 9.83 0.87 -7.07
#